data_AF-A0A3A5VN52-F1
#
_entry.id   AF-A0A3A5VN52-F1
#
_cell.length_a   1.000
_cell.length_b   1.000
_cell.length_c   1.000
_cell.angle_alpha   90.00
_cell.angle_beta   90.00
_cell.angle_gamma   90.00
#
_symmetry.space_group_name_H-M   'P 1'
#
loop_
_entity.id
_entity.type
_entity.pdbx_description
1 polymer ?
#
loop_
_entity_poly.entity_id
_entity_poly.type
_entity_poly.pdbx_seq_one_letter_code
_entity_poly.pdbx_strand_id
1 'polypeptide(L)'
;MWGGDDSSRLYALHRFVDVYPTITKPERHVRFNEKMWTTTFVLIIYFAMTNVMLYGLSGQALDLFSGFRSIMAGASGTIMHLGIGPIVTGSIIMQLFAGAKIIRLDLSNSEDKAMYQGVQKLLVLIMIPIESIPQTYGFLDPQEFLIDSYGLGWANFVIVAQLFAGSYLVFLLDELVSKWGIGSGISLFIAAGVAQSTFVGTLSPLPATSGVPYSLQNPPSG
;
A
#
# COMPACT_ATOMS: atom_id res chain seq x y z
N MET A 1 -34.71 -14.93 18.87
CA MET A 1 -33.95 -16.18 18.92
C MET A 1 -34.13 -16.90 17.60
N TRP A 2 -33.14 -16.80 16.72
CA TRP A 2 -32.98 -17.62 15.52
C TRP A 2 -31.48 -17.95 15.48
N GLY A 3 -31.15 -19.22 15.69
CA GLY A 3 -29.78 -19.71 15.63
C GLY A 3 -29.31 -19.71 14.18
N GLY A 4 -28.19 -19.05 13.92
CA GLY A 4 -27.52 -19.08 12.63
C GLY A 4 -26.81 -20.40 12.45
N ASP A 5 -27.56 -21.46 12.13
CA ASP A 5 -27.01 -22.66 11.52
C ASP A 5 -27.10 -22.49 10.00
N ASP A 6 -25.99 -22.01 9.43
CA ASP A 6 -25.51 -22.30 8.08
C ASP A 6 -24.18 -21.55 7.94
N SER A 7 -23.12 -22.27 8.30
CA SER A 7 -21.71 -21.88 8.18
C SER A 7 -21.47 -20.97 6.98
N SER A 8 -21.23 -19.68 7.25
CA SER A 8 -20.83 -18.71 6.23
C SER A 8 -19.64 -19.28 5.47
N ARG A 9 -19.67 -19.23 4.13
CA ARG A 9 -18.61 -19.79 3.23
C ARG A 9 -17.20 -19.28 3.56
N LEU A 10 -17.08 -18.24 4.39
CA LEU A 10 -15.82 -17.71 4.92
C LEU A 10 -15.19 -18.58 6.02
N TYR A 11 -15.96 -19.38 6.78
CA TYR A 11 -15.38 -20.30 7.77
C TYR A 11 -14.47 -21.35 7.13
N ALA A 12 -14.67 -21.68 5.85
CA ALA A 12 -13.77 -22.53 5.08
C ALA A 12 -12.36 -21.93 4.94
N LEU A 13 -12.22 -20.60 5.06
CA LEU A 13 -10.94 -19.89 4.98
C LEU A 13 -10.26 -19.74 6.36
N HIS A 14 -10.88 -20.18 7.46
CA HIS A 14 -10.31 -20.07 8.82
C HIS A 14 -8.88 -20.63 8.91
N ARG A 15 -8.60 -21.73 8.19
CA ARG A 15 -7.26 -22.36 8.18
C ARG A 15 -6.17 -21.49 7.55
N PHE A 16 -6.52 -20.61 6.61
CA PHE A 16 -5.60 -19.64 6.03
C PHE A 16 -5.51 -18.38 6.88
N VAL A 17 -6.53 -18.10 7.69
CA VAL A 17 -6.59 -16.92 8.54
C VAL A 17 -5.69 -17.03 9.77
N ASP A 18 -5.40 -18.24 10.26
CA ASP A 18 -4.54 -18.43 11.45
C ASP A 18 -3.03 -18.45 11.17
N VAL A 19 -2.62 -18.52 9.90
CA VAL A 19 -1.20 -18.76 9.52
C VAL A 19 -0.46 -17.48 9.14
N TYR A 20 -1.15 -16.36 8.92
CA TYR A 20 -0.50 -15.15 8.41
C TYR A 20 0.11 -14.26 9.52
N PRO A 21 1.27 -13.62 9.29
CA PRO A 21 1.89 -12.72 10.25
C PRO A 21 0.99 -11.52 10.52
N THR A 22 0.40 -11.48 11.70
CA THR A 22 -0.45 -10.38 12.17
C THR A 22 0.29 -9.60 13.23
N ILE A 23 0.22 -8.27 13.21
CA ILE A 23 0.74 -7.48 14.32
C ILE A 23 -0.10 -7.74 15.57
N THR A 24 0.47 -8.23 16.66
CA THR A 24 -0.31 -8.49 17.88
C THR A 24 -0.91 -7.19 18.42
N LYS A 25 -2.18 -7.24 18.84
CA LYS A 25 -2.83 -6.09 19.50
C LYS A 25 -2.19 -5.89 20.88
N PRO A 26 -1.98 -4.64 21.33
CA PRO A 26 -1.42 -4.37 22.65
C PRO A 26 -2.36 -4.87 23.75
N GLU A 27 -1.83 -5.61 24.73
CA GLU A 27 -2.59 -6.10 25.90
C GLU A 27 -2.92 -4.98 26.90
N ARG A 28 -2.15 -3.90 26.88
CA ARG A 28 -2.31 -2.71 27.72
C ARG A 28 -2.80 -1.54 26.87
N HIS A 29 -3.52 -0.60 27.49
CA HIS A 29 -3.71 0.73 26.92
C HIS A 29 -2.36 1.38 26.58
N VAL A 30 -2.15 1.65 25.29
CA VAL A 30 -0.95 2.31 24.77
C VAL A 30 -1.00 3.80 25.11
N ARG A 31 0.08 4.32 25.70
CA ARG A 31 0.17 5.73 26.10
C ARG A 31 0.24 6.63 24.87
N PHE A 32 -0.26 7.87 24.97
CA PHE A 32 -0.26 8.80 23.83
C PHE A 32 1.13 9.00 23.22
N ASN A 33 2.18 9.14 24.03
CA ASN A 33 3.55 9.30 23.55
C ASN A 33 4.05 8.07 22.78
N GLU A 34 3.68 6.85 23.21
CA GLU A 34 4.02 5.61 22.50
C GLU A 34 3.32 5.56 21.13
N LYS A 35 2.04 5.99 21.08
CA LYS A 35 1.29 6.09 19.81
C LYS A 35 1.91 7.11 18.86
N MET A 36 2.29 8.27 19.38
CA MET A 36 2.93 9.34 18.60
C MET A 36 4.26 8.85 18.02
N TRP A 37 5.14 8.27 18.84
CA TRP A 37 6.42 7.73 18.36
C TRP A 37 6.24 6.63 17.31
N THR A 38 5.27 5.75 17.49
CA THR A 38 4.95 4.69 16.52
C THR A 38 4.51 5.30 15.19
N THR A 39 3.57 6.25 15.21
CA THR A 39 3.11 6.94 13.99
C THR A 39 4.25 7.71 13.30
N THR A 40 5.09 8.44 14.05
CA THR A 40 6.25 9.15 13.50
C THR A 40 7.26 8.19 12.87
N PHE A 41 7.55 7.07 13.54
CA PHE A 41 8.46 6.05 13.03
C PHE A 41 7.94 5.45 11.71
N VAL A 42 6.65 5.14 11.63
CA VAL A 42 6.03 4.63 10.40
C VAL A 42 6.07 5.67 9.27
N LEU A 43 5.87 6.96 9.57
CA LEU A 43 6.01 8.03 8.57
C LEU A 43 7.44 8.12 8.02
N ILE A 44 8.45 7.97 8.87
CA ILE A 44 9.86 7.99 8.42
C ILE A 44 10.12 6.84 7.44
N ILE A 45 9.66 5.63 7.77
CA ILE A 45 9.79 4.47 6.87
C ILE A 45 9.03 4.71 5.57
N TYR A 46 7.79 5.20 5.65
CA TYR A 46 6.98 5.54 4.48
C TYR A 46 7.73 6.49 3.53
N PHE A 47 8.24 7.61 4.03
CA PHE A 47 9.01 8.56 3.21
C PHE A 47 10.34 7.98 2.71
N ALA A 48 11.00 7.12 3.48
CA ALA A 48 12.19 6.43 2.98
C ALA A 48 11.84 5.53 1.80
N MET A 49 10.77 4.74 1.89
CA MET A 49 10.33 3.83 0.83
C MET A 49 9.88 4.57 -0.44
N THR A 50 9.29 5.77 -0.33
CA THR A 50 8.94 6.59 -1.50
C THR A 50 10.16 7.18 -2.22
N ASN A 51 11.36 7.10 -1.63
CA ASN A 51 12.61 7.58 -2.25
C ASN A 51 13.53 6.45 -2.75
N VAL A 52 13.24 5.18 -2.42
CA VAL A 52 14.04 4.03 -2.87
C VAL A 52 13.48 3.51 -4.20
N MET A 53 14.23 3.71 -5.28
CA MET A 53 13.87 3.19 -6.61
C MET A 53 14.03 1.68 -6.69
N LEU A 54 13.16 1.03 -7.47
CA LEU A 54 13.25 -0.42 -7.69
C LEU A 54 14.50 -0.75 -8.49
N TYR A 55 15.18 -1.82 -8.07
CA TYR A 55 16.31 -2.33 -8.81
C TYR A 55 15.84 -2.93 -10.14
N GLY A 56 16.55 -2.58 -11.22
CA GLY A 56 16.34 -3.16 -12.53
C GLY A 56 15.24 -2.52 -13.37
N LEU A 57 14.70 -1.37 -12.96
CA LEU A 57 13.79 -0.57 -13.79
C LEU A 57 14.53 0.25 -14.83
N SER A 58 14.11 0.20 -16.10
CA SER A 58 14.49 1.22 -17.08
C SER A 58 13.91 2.55 -16.63
N GLY A 59 14.69 3.65 -16.74
CA GLY A 59 14.26 4.98 -16.28
C GLY A 59 13.06 5.58 -17.04
N GLN A 60 12.38 4.78 -17.87
CA GLN A 60 11.21 5.13 -18.68
C GLN A 60 9.93 4.50 -18.14
N ALA A 61 9.75 4.45 -16.81
CA ALA A 61 8.48 4.02 -16.24
C ALA A 61 7.37 5.02 -16.65
N LEU A 62 6.41 4.56 -17.46
CA LEU A 62 5.24 5.36 -17.85
C LEU A 62 4.34 5.56 -16.63
N ASP A 63 4.31 6.79 -16.11
CA ASP A 63 3.49 7.13 -14.96
C ASP A 63 2.07 7.54 -15.34
N LEU A 64 1.26 6.54 -15.72
CA LEU A 64 -0.15 6.75 -16.08
C LEU A 64 -1.00 7.34 -14.93
N PHE A 65 -0.55 7.19 -13.68
CA PHE A 65 -1.30 7.58 -12.50
C PHE A 65 -0.70 8.80 -11.77
N SER A 66 0.10 9.62 -12.45
CA SER A 66 0.76 10.81 -11.87
C SER A 66 -0.19 11.69 -11.04
N GLY A 67 -1.39 11.98 -11.55
CA GLY A 67 -2.41 12.78 -10.87
C GLY A 67 -3.09 12.08 -9.68
N PHE A 68 -2.99 10.75 -9.57
CA PHE A 68 -3.60 9.95 -8.51
C PHE A 68 -2.60 9.50 -7.44
N ARG A 69 -1.30 9.71 -7.64
CA ARG A 69 -0.24 9.26 -6.71
C ARG A 69 -0.41 9.78 -5.29
N SER A 70 -0.85 11.04 -5.12
CA SER A 70 -1.07 11.63 -3.80
C SER A 70 -2.19 10.93 -3.02
N ILE A 71 -3.23 10.46 -3.72
CA ILE A 71 -4.36 9.71 -3.14
C ILE A 71 -3.99 8.23 -2.94
N MET A 72 -3.26 7.63 -3.87
CA MET A 72 -2.76 6.26 -3.73
C MET A 72 -1.57 6.15 -2.77
N ALA A 73 -1.11 7.28 -2.21
CA ALA A 73 0.04 7.38 -1.33
C ALA A 73 1.27 6.62 -1.87
N GLY A 74 1.45 6.61 -3.20
CA GLY A 74 2.47 5.84 -3.90
C GLY A 74 3.41 6.72 -4.72
N ALA A 75 4.58 6.18 -5.05
CA ALA A 75 5.58 6.86 -5.87
C ALA A 75 6.07 5.93 -6.98
N SER A 76 5.91 6.33 -8.26
CA SER A 76 6.25 5.41 -9.34
C SER A 76 7.75 5.12 -9.41
N GLY A 77 8.06 3.91 -9.84
CA GLY A 77 9.42 3.41 -9.92
C GLY A 77 10.07 3.13 -8.56
N THR A 78 9.33 3.22 -7.46
CA THR A 78 9.85 3.01 -6.09
C THR A 78 9.26 1.77 -5.44
N ILE A 79 9.77 1.41 -4.26
CA ILE A 79 9.16 0.37 -3.41
C ILE A 79 7.67 0.67 -3.12
N MET A 80 7.28 1.95 -3.12
CA MET A 80 5.91 2.41 -2.92
C MET A 80 5.11 2.54 -4.22
N HIS A 81 5.49 1.87 -5.32
CA HIS A 81 4.80 2.03 -6.61
C HIS A 81 3.30 1.72 -6.53
N LEU A 82 2.91 0.61 -5.91
CA LEU A 82 1.50 0.25 -5.68
C LEU A 82 0.85 1.08 -4.57
N GLY A 83 1.64 1.73 -3.71
CA GLY A 83 1.16 2.51 -2.58
C GLY A 83 0.24 1.73 -1.65
N ILE A 84 -0.92 2.32 -1.33
CA ILE A 84 -2.00 1.68 -0.56
C ILE A 84 -3.01 0.91 -1.43
N GLY A 85 -2.81 0.87 -2.75
CA GLY A 85 -3.74 0.29 -3.73
C GLY A 85 -4.31 -1.06 -3.30
N PRO A 86 -3.47 -2.09 -3.10
CA PRO A 86 -3.93 -3.43 -2.73
C PRO A 86 -4.76 -3.46 -1.43
N ILE A 87 -4.40 -2.60 -0.46
CA ILE A 87 -5.07 -2.50 0.84
C ILE A 87 -6.48 -1.93 0.67
N VAL A 88 -6.59 -0.82 -0.07
CA VAL A 88 -7.86 -0.15 -0.35
C VAL A 88 -8.73 -1.03 -1.22
N THR A 89 -8.20 -1.62 -2.29
CA THR A 89 -8.95 -2.50 -3.20
C THR A 89 -9.53 -3.70 -2.45
N GLY A 90 -8.71 -4.41 -1.64
CA GLY A 90 -9.19 -5.52 -0.83
C GLY A 90 -10.25 -5.12 0.19
N SER A 91 -10.11 -3.93 0.79
CA SER A 91 -11.09 -3.36 1.73
C SER A 91 -12.41 -3.03 1.06
N ILE A 92 -12.38 -2.43 -0.14
CA ILE A 92 -13.57 -2.11 -0.94
C ILE A 92 -14.30 -3.40 -1.34
N ILE A 93 -13.59 -4.43 -1.81
CA ILE A 93 -14.18 -5.72 -2.18
C ILE A 93 -14.95 -6.32 -0.99
N MET A 94 -14.34 -6.33 0.21
CA MET A 94 -15.02 -6.84 1.40
C MET A 94 -16.22 -6.00 1.82
N GLN A 95 -16.10 -4.67 1.77
CA GLN A 95 -17.20 -3.76 2.08
C GLN A 95 -18.37 -3.98 1.11
N LEU A 96 -18.10 -4.19 -0.18
CA LEU A 96 -19.12 -4.49 -1.19
C LEU A 96 -19.79 -5.84 -0.93
N PHE A 97 -19.04 -6.90 -0.59
CA PHE A 97 -19.62 -8.22 -0.30
C PHE A 97 -20.48 -8.23 0.98
N ALA A 98 -20.04 -7.53 2.02
CA ALA A 98 -20.82 -7.37 3.25
C ALA A 98 -22.06 -6.47 3.01
N GLY A 99 -21.89 -5.35 2.31
CA GLY A 99 -22.96 -4.40 1.99
C GLY A 99 -24.06 -5.01 1.10
N ALA A 100 -23.66 -5.80 0.10
CA ALA A 100 -24.58 -6.55 -0.76
C ALA A 100 -25.21 -7.77 -0.08
N LYS A 101 -24.88 -8.05 1.19
CA LYS A 101 -25.32 -9.23 1.96
C LYS A 101 -25.03 -10.57 1.27
N ILE A 102 -24.03 -10.61 0.39
CA ILE A 102 -23.51 -11.84 -0.23
C ILE A 102 -22.84 -12.69 0.86
N ILE A 103 -22.12 -12.02 1.77
CA ILE A 103 -21.57 -12.60 2.98
C ILE A 103 -22.45 -12.12 4.15
N ARG A 104 -23.16 -13.04 4.80
CA ARG A 104 -23.94 -12.76 6.01
C ARG A 104 -23.03 -12.87 7.22
N LEU A 105 -22.46 -11.75 7.66
CA LEU A 105 -21.71 -11.64 8.91
C LEU A 105 -22.41 -10.65 9.83
N ASP A 106 -22.58 -11.04 11.08
CA ASP A 106 -23.05 -10.14 12.12
C ASP A 106 -21.87 -9.36 12.70
N LEU A 107 -21.65 -8.14 12.23
CA LEU A 107 -20.56 -7.27 12.69
C LEU A 107 -20.70 -6.82 14.16
N SER A 108 -21.82 -7.14 14.82
CA SER A 108 -21.98 -6.96 16.26
C SER A 108 -21.36 -8.12 17.07
N ASN A 109 -21.20 -9.30 16.47
CA ASN A 109 -20.52 -10.43 17.06
C ASN A 109 -18.99 -10.29 16.89
N SER A 110 -18.25 -10.53 17.99
CA SER A 110 -16.79 -10.47 17.99
C SER A 110 -16.12 -11.48 17.05
N GLU A 111 -16.71 -12.65 16.88
CA GLU A 111 -16.18 -13.75 16.06
C GLU A 111 -16.30 -13.42 14.56
N ASP A 112 -17.49 -13.00 14.14
CA ASP A 112 -17.75 -12.57 12.75
C ASP A 112 -16.93 -11.32 12.38
N LYS A 113 -16.67 -10.42 13.33
CA LYS A 113 -15.77 -9.29 13.14
C LYS A 113 -14.32 -9.72 12.96
N ALA A 114 -13.86 -10.74 13.70
CA ALA A 114 -12.54 -11.30 13.52
C ALA A 114 -12.41 -12.00 12.16
N MET A 115 -13.43 -12.75 11.74
CA MET A 115 -13.49 -13.38 10.42
C MET A 115 -13.47 -12.33 9.29
N TYR A 116 -14.26 -11.27 9.41
CA TYR A 116 -14.28 -10.15 8.45
C TYR A 116 -12.88 -9.54 8.31
N GLN A 117 -12.22 -9.23 9.43
CA GLN A 117 -10.87 -8.68 9.43
C GLN A 117 -9.85 -9.66 8.85
N GLY A 118 -9.97 -10.96 9.15
CA GLY A 118 -9.08 -11.99 8.63
C GLY A 118 -9.17 -12.15 7.12
N VAL A 119 -10.39 -12.20 6.58
CA VAL A 119 -10.61 -12.35 5.14
C VAL A 119 -10.23 -11.08 4.39
N GLN A 120 -10.48 -9.90 4.94
CA GLN A 120 -10.02 -8.65 4.34
C GLN A 120 -8.51 -8.65 4.14
N LYS A 121 -7.74 -9.07 5.14
CA LYS A 121 -6.28 -9.16 5.04
C LYS A 121 -5.81 -10.18 4.03
N LEU A 122 -6.46 -11.34 3.99
CA LEU A 122 -6.17 -12.36 2.99
C LEU A 122 -6.41 -11.82 1.57
N LEU A 123 -7.50 -11.07 1.37
CA LEU A 123 -7.77 -10.40 0.11
C LEU A 123 -6.70 -9.37 -0.23
N VAL A 124 -6.24 -8.55 0.72
CA VAL A 124 -5.11 -7.65 0.48
C VAL A 124 -3.88 -8.41 -0.02
N LEU A 125 -3.52 -9.52 0.64
CA LEU A 125 -2.38 -10.34 0.23
C LEU A 125 -2.53 -10.92 -1.19
N ILE A 126 -3.75 -11.25 -1.59
CA ILE A 126 -4.08 -11.72 -2.95
C ILE A 126 -4.07 -10.55 -3.94
N MET A 127 -4.49 -9.35 -3.53
CA MET A 127 -4.50 -8.17 -4.38
C MET A 127 -3.09 -7.69 -4.74
N ILE A 128 -2.10 -7.88 -3.87
CA ILE A 128 -0.71 -7.49 -4.14
C ILE A 128 -0.19 -8.10 -5.47
N PRO A 129 -0.16 -9.43 -5.67
CA PRO A 129 0.29 -10.01 -6.93
C PRO A 129 -0.67 -9.71 -8.10
N ILE A 130 -1.97 -9.59 -7.85
CA ILE A 130 -2.96 -9.22 -8.88
C ILE A 130 -2.69 -7.82 -9.43
N GLU A 131 -2.23 -6.88 -8.62
CA GLU A 131 -1.90 -5.52 -9.06
C GLU A 131 -0.44 -5.42 -9.56
N SER A 132 0.52 -6.10 -8.91
CA SER A 132 1.94 -5.95 -9.24
C SER A 132 2.34 -6.62 -10.56
N ILE A 133 1.72 -7.75 -10.91
CA ILE A 133 2.05 -8.50 -12.14
C ILE A 133 1.66 -7.67 -13.38
N PRO A 134 0.39 -7.25 -13.57
CA PRO A 134 0.02 -6.47 -14.76
C PRO A 134 0.79 -5.16 -14.88
N GLN A 135 1.09 -4.49 -13.77
CA GLN A 135 1.90 -3.26 -13.79
C GLN A 135 3.33 -3.53 -14.26
N THR A 136 3.92 -4.66 -13.87
CA THR A 136 5.26 -5.05 -14.32
C THR A 136 5.31 -5.36 -15.81
N TYR A 137 4.32 -6.09 -16.32
CA TYR A 137 4.27 -6.46 -17.74
C TYR A 137 3.69 -5.36 -18.65
N GLY A 138 3.10 -4.30 -18.07
CA GLY A 138 2.46 -3.22 -18.82
C GLY A 138 3.25 -1.92 -18.87
N PHE A 139 3.84 -1.49 -17.75
CA PHE A 139 4.36 -0.12 -17.60
C PHE A 139 5.75 -0.01 -16.96
N LEU A 140 6.25 -1.08 -16.35
CA LEU A 140 7.54 -1.11 -15.66
C LEU A 140 8.53 -1.98 -16.43
N ASP A 141 9.12 -1.41 -17.46
CA ASP A 141 10.05 -2.14 -18.31
C ASP A 141 11.38 -2.38 -17.59
N PRO A 142 11.88 -3.63 -17.55
CA PRO A 142 13.18 -3.92 -16.97
C PRO A 142 14.33 -3.32 -17.81
N GLN A 143 15.47 -3.09 -17.18
CA GLN A 143 16.68 -2.63 -17.89
C GLN A 143 17.22 -3.71 -18.84
N GLU A 144 17.73 -3.27 -19.99
CA GLU A 144 18.31 -4.15 -21.03
C GLU A 144 19.39 -5.07 -20.46
N PHE A 145 20.26 -4.59 -19.55
CA PHE A 145 21.30 -5.41 -18.95
C PHE A 145 20.77 -6.62 -18.15
N LEU A 146 19.60 -6.47 -17.48
CA LEU A 146 18.95 -7.57 -16.76
C LEU A 146 18.34 -8.57 -17.74
N ILE A 147 17.76 -8.07 -18.82
CA ILE A 147 17.14 -8.90 -19.87
C ILE A 147 18.22 -9.74 -20.55
N ASP A 148 19.35 -9.14 -20.90
CA ASP A 148 20.45 -9.85 -21.59
C ASP A 148 21.12 -10.90 -20.69
N SER A 149 21.20 -10.64 -19.39
CA SER A 149 21.87 -11.53 -18.43
C SER A 149 20.99 -12.69 -17.94
N TYR A 150 19.68 -12.45 -17.76
CA TYR A 150 18.78 -13.40 -17.09
C TYR A 150 17.52 -13.74 -17.90
N GLY A 151 17.25 -13.03 -18.99
CA GLY A 151 16.02 -13.14 -19.77
C GLY A 151 14.87 -12.30 -19.20
N LEU A 152 13.96 -11.89 -20.08
CA LEU A 152 12.83 -11.00 -19.77
C LEU A 152 11.96 -11.52 -18.62
N GLY A 153 11.70 -12.83 -18.56
CA GLY A 153 10.88 -13.43 -17.51
C GLY A 153 11.47 -13.26 -16.11
N TRP A 154 12.77 -13.50 -15.96
CA TRP A 154 13.47 -13.36 -14.67
C TRP A 154 13.64 -11.89 -14.28
N ALA A 155 13.89 -11.01 -15.25
CA ALA A 155 13.95 -9.57 -15.02
C ALA A 155 12.62 -9.04 -14.46
N ASN A 156 11.49 -9.43 -15.07
CA ASN A 156 10.16 -9.06 -14.58
C ASN A 156 9.86 -9.67 -13.21
N PHE A 157 10.27 -10.92 -12.97
CA PHE A 157 10.07 -11.57 -11.68
C PHE A 157 10.77 -10.82 -10.53
N VAL A 158 11.98 -10.30 -10.76
CA VAL A 158 12.72 -9.51 -9.76
C VAL A 158 11.97 -8.21 -9.42
N ILE A 159 11.38 -7.54 -10.41
CA ILE A 159 10.56 -6.34 -10.18
C ILE A 159 9.29 -6.69 -9.41
N VAL A 160 8.55 -7.73 -9.85
CA VAL A 160 7.34 -8.20 -9.15
C VAL A 160 7.64 -8.56 -7.70
N ALA A 161 8.75 -9.24 -7.43
CA ALA A 161 9.14 -9.62 -6.07
C ALA A 161 9.40 -8.40 -5.18
N GLN A 162 10.05 -7.35 -5.71
CA GLN A 162 10.27 -6.10 -4.98
C GLN A 162 8.96 -5.34 -4.72
N LEU A 163 8.06 -5.28 -5.71
CA LEU A 163 6.73 -4.70 -5.55
C LEU A 163 5.91 -5.45 -4.50
N PHE A 164 5.96 -6.79 -4.52
CA PHE A 164 5.29 -7.61 -3.53
C PHE A 164 5.84 -7.34 -2.13
N ALA A 165 7.17 -7.33 -1.97
CA ALA A 165 7.81 -7.04 -0.69
C ALA A 165 7.48 -5.62 -0.19
N GLY A 166 7.47 -4.63 -1.08
CA GLY A 166 7.08 -3.26 -0.78
C GLY A 166 5.65 -3.14 -0.28
N SER A 167 4.68 -3.63 -1.06
CA SER A 167 3.26 -3.60 -0.68
C SER A 167 2.97 -4.42 0.58
N TYR A 168 3.65 -5.56 0.76
CA TYR A 168 3.53 -6.35 1.98
C TYR A 168 4.05 -5.59 3.20
N LEU A 169 5.17 -4.86 3.07
CA LEU A 169 5.68 -3.99 4.12
C LEU A 169 4.70 -2.85 4.44
N VAL A 170 4.12 -2.19 3.44
CA VAL A 170 3.09 -1.16 3.65
C VAL A 170 1.88 -1.70 4.40
N PHE A 171 1.44 -2.92 4.04
CA PHE A 171 0.36 -3.60 4.75
C PHE A 171 0.69 -3.84 6.24
N LEU A 172 1.92 -4.27 6.55
CA LEU A 172 2.38 -4.41 7.93
C LEU A 172 2.46 -3.08 8.68
N LEU A 173 2.92 -2.01 8.01
CA LEU A 173 2.97 -0.66 8.58
C LEU A 173 1.56 -0.12 8.85
N ASP A 174 0.59 -0.39 7.97
CA ASP A 174 -0.81 -0.05 8.21
C ASP A 174 -1.39 -0.76 9.43
N GLU A 175 -1.10 -2.06 9.58
CA GLU A 175 -1.50 -2.81 10.77
C GLU A 175 -0.85 -2.27 12.05
N LEU A 176 0.42 -1.88 11.97
CA LEU A 176 1.16 -1.32 13.08
C LEU A 176 0.53 -0.01 13.55
N VAL A 177 0.25 0.92 12.64
CA VAL A 177 -0.41 2.20 12.98
C VAL A 177 -1.83 1.98 13.49
N SER A 178 -2.59 1.10 12.85
CA SER A 178 -3.98 0.84 13.22
C SER A 178 -4.14 0.21 14.61
N LYS A 179 -3.10 -0.44 15.15
CA LYS A 179 -3.11 -1.06 16.48
C LYS A 179 -2.34 -0.28 17.54
N TRP A 180 -1.20 0.27 17.18
CA TRP A 180 -0.25 0.90 18.10
C TRP A 180 -0.11 2.40 17.91
N GLY A 181 -0.55 2.95 16.78
CA GLY A 181 -0.44 4.36 16.44
C GLY A 181 -1.72 5.16 16.68
N ILE A 182 -1.77 6.32 16.02
CA ILE A 182 -2.92 7.23 15.99
C ILE A 182 -3.62 7.09 14.63
N GLY A 183 -4.92 6.79 14.66
CA GLY A 183 -5.74 6.67 13.45
C GLY A 183 -5.56 5.33 12.71
N SER A 184 -5.62 5.37 11.38
CA SER A 184 -5.36 4.24 10.47
C SER A 184 -4.16 4.56 9.59
N GLY A 185 -3.34 3.55 9.28
CA GLY A 185 -2.19 3.73 8.39
C GLY A 185 -2.61 4.21 6.99
N ILE A 186 -3.71 3.69 6.43
CA ILE A 186 -4.28 4.17 5.16
C ILE A 186 -4.48 5.69 5.19
N SER A 187 -5.20 6.21 6.19
CA SER A 187 -5.45 7.66 6.32
C SER A 187 -4.16 8.46 6.54
N LEU A 188 -3.20 7.90 7.29
CA LEU A 188 -1.92 8.52 7.56
C LEU A 188 -1.08 8.66 6.29
N PHE A 189 -1.01 7.60 5.47
CA PHE A 189 -0.25 7.60 4.22
C PHE A 189 -0.85 8.56 3.18
N ILE A 190 -2.19 8.59 3.06
CA ILE A 190 -2.86 9.57 2.18
C ILE A 190 -2.56 10.99 2.64
N ALA A 191 -2.74 11.28 3.93
CA ALA A 191 -2.49 12.61 4.47
C ALA A 191 -1.02 13.03 4.29
N ALA A 192 -0.08 12.11 4.51
CA ALA A 192 1.35 12.35 4.31
C ALA A 192 1.68 12.62 2.83
N GLY A 193 1.15 11.82 1.91
CA GLY A 193 1.37 12.00 0.47
C GLY A 193 0.78 13.30 -0.06
N VAL A 194 -0.45 13.64 0.34
CA VAL A 194 -1.08 14.93 -0.01
C VAL A 194 -0.28 16.09 0.59
N ALA A 195 0.04 16.05 1.89
CA ALA A 195 0.81 17.10 2.55
C ALA A 195 2.20 17.31 1.91
N GLN A 196 2.90 16.22 1.56
CA GLN A 196 4.17 16.29 0.83
C GLN A 196 3.97 16.94 -0.53
N SER A 197 2.97 16.50 -1.31
CA SER A 197 2.72 17.04 -2.65
C SER A 197 2.37 18.52 -2.62
N THR A 198 1.60 18.97 -1.63
CA THR A 198 1.28 20.40 -1.44
C THR A 198 2.51 21.19 -0.98
N PHE A 199 3.25 20.69 0.01
CA PHE A 199 4.43 21.38 0.52
C PHE A 199 5.51 21.54 -0.55
N VAL A 200 5.84 20.46 -1.27
CA VAL A 200 6.79 20.51 -2.39
C VAL A 200 6.21 21.31 -3.54
N GLY A 201 4.93 21.14 -3.88
CA GLY A 201 4.30 21.88 -4.97
C GLY A 201 4.25 23.39 -4.76
N THR A 202 4.24 23.89 -3.52
CA THR A 202 4.16 25.33 -3.20
C THR A 202 5.49 25.93 -2.76
N LEU A 203 6.42 25.13 -2.23
CA LEU A 203 7.71 25.64 -1.70
C LEU A 203 8.92 25.02 -2.40
N SER A 204 8.73 24.35 -3.54
CA SER A 204 9.84 23.76 -4.29
C SER A 204 10.76 24.86 -4.83
N PRO A 205 12.04 24.86 -4.44
CA PRO A 205 13.02 25.76 -5.03
C PRO A 205 13.42 25.31 -6.43
N LEU A 206 13.06 24.10 -6.87
CA LEU A 206 13.50 23.53 -8.14
C LEU A 206 12.97 24.36 -9.33
N PRO A 207 13.71 24.46 -10.44
CA PRO A 207 13.23 25.15 -11.63
C PRO A 207 11.98 24.46 -12.21
N ALA A 208 11.04 25.26 -12.74
CA ALA A 208 9.82 24.78 -13.39
C ALA A 208 10.11 23.78 -14.54
N THR A 209 11.24 23.98 -15.24
CA THR A 209 11.78 23.05 -16.24
C THR A 209 13.09 22.45 -15.72
N SER A 210 13.08 21.14 -15.48
CA SER A 210 14.27 20.39 -15.09
C SER A 210 15.37 20.48 -16.15
N GLY A 211 16.60 20.81 -15.76
CA GLY A 211 17.76 20.89 -16.66
C GLY A 211 18.01 22.26 -17.31
N VAL A 212 17.16 23.26 -17.03
CA VAL A 212 17.37 24.65 -17.47
C VAL A 212 17.78 25.50 -16.26
N PRO A 213 18.77 26.42 -16.37
CA PRO A 213 19.13 27.34 -15.30
C PRO A 213 17.95 28.24 -14.89
N TYR A 214 18.00 28.81 -13.69
CA TYR A 214 17.01 29.80 -13.27
C TYR A 214 17.02 31.01 -14.21
N SER A 215 15.84 31.37 -14.70
CA SER A 215 15.66 32.55 -15.54
C SER A 215 14.25 33.10 -15.36
N LEU A 216 13.96 34.28 -15.91
CA LEU A 216 12.60 34.81 -15.95
C LEU A 216 11.64 33.91 -16.74
N GLN A 217 12.18 33.06 -17.63
CA GLN A 217 11.44 32.05 -18.39
C GLN A 217 11.40 30.69 -17.68
N ASN A 218 12.15 30.52 -16.60
CA ASN A 218 12.24 29.29 -15.81
C ASN A 218 12.35 29.63 -14.31
N PRO A 219 11.28 30.20 -13.71
CA PRO A 219 11.24 30.48 -12.28
C PRO A 219 11.22 29.17 -11.46
N PRO A 220 11.43 29.25 -10.14
CA PRO A 220 11.12 28.14 -9.24
C PRO A 220 9.70 27.62 -9.48
N SER A 221 9.52 26.31 -9.32
CA SER A 221 8.28 25.59 -9.60
C SER A 221 7.22 25.74 -8.50
N GLY A 222 7.60 26.28 -7.34
CA GLY A 222 6.73 26.58 -6.19
C GLY A 222 6.14 27.98 -6.23
#